data_AF-A0A3C1BX65-F1
#
_entry.id   AF-A0A3C1BX65-F1
#
_cell.length_a   1.000
_cell.length_b   1.000
_cell.length_c   1.000
_cell.angle_alpha   90.00
_cell.angle_beta   90.00
_cell.angle_gamma   90.00
#
_symmetry.space_group_name_H-M   'P 1'
#
loop_
_entity.id
_entity.type
_entity.pdbx_description
1 polymer ?
#
loop_
_entity_poly.entity_id
_entity_poly.type
_entity_poly.pdbx_seq_one_letter_code
_entity_poly.pdbx_strand_id
1 'polypeptide(L)' 'MKNTFELVHVGINNNSHEESTQLANLLCALFNLTPRHGGKSEFAGNYFECMNMPFLGTHGHIAMQTDDLEAAVEELKE' A
#
# COMPACT_ATOMS: atom_id res chain seq x y z
N MET A 1 19.21 7.54 -17.84
CA MET A 1 19.27 6.15 -17.31
C MET A 1 17.85 5.77 -16.95
N LYS A 2 17.44 4.53 -17.19
CA LYS A 2 16.10 4.07 -16.78
C LYS A 2 16.12 3.84 -15.28
N ASN A 3 15.18 4.42 -14.53
CA ASN A 3 15.09 4.26 -13.09
C ASN A 3 14.80 2.79 -12.74
N THR A 4 15.28 2.35 -11.57
CA THR A 4 14.94 1.05 -11.00
C THR A 4 13.84 1.23 -9.97
N PHE A 5 12.81 0.40 -10.05
CA PHE A 5 11.66 0.45 -9.16
C PHE A 5 11.55 -0.83 -8.35
N GLU A 6 11.33 -0.69 -7.05
CA GLU A 6 11.11 -1.81 -6.14
C GLU A 6 9.74 -1.71 -5.48
N LEU A 7 9.05 -2.85 -5.35
CA LEU A 7 7.75 -2.91 -4.70
C LEU A 7 7.90 -2.67 -3.19
N VAL A 8 7.17 -1.68 -2.66
CA VAL A 8 7.10 -1.40 -1.23
C VAL A 8 5.88 -2.09 -0.63
N HIS A 9 4.69 -1.76 -1.15
CA HIS A 9 3.42 -2.29 -0.65
C HIS A 9 2.31 -2.24 -1.68
N VAL A 10 1.26 -3.04 -1.43
CA VAL A 10 0.00 -3.00 -2.16
C VAL A 10 -1.07 -2.37 -1.26
N GLY A 11 -1.62 -1.26 -1.73
CA GLY A 11 -2.79 -0.61 -1.16
C GLY A 11 -4.07 -1.27 -1.63
N ILE A 12 -4.96 -1.58 -0.69
CA ILE A 12 -6.27 -2.20 -0.91
C ILE A 12 -7.32 -1.25 -0.37
N ASN A 13 -8.25 -0.83 -1.23
CA ASN A 13 -9.36 0.01 -0.81
C ASN A 13 -10.41 -0.81 -0.05
N ASN A 14 -10.79 -0.35 1.16
CA ASN A 14 -11.95 -0.85 1.89
C ASN A 14 -12.99 0.28 2.08
N ASN A 15 -14.21 -0.05 2.47
CA ASN A 15 -15.29 0.92 2.64
C ASN A 15 -15.37 1.51 4.05
N SER A 16 -14.66 0.94 5.01
CA SER A 16 -14.65 1.39 6.40
C SER A 16 -13.38 0.99 7.14
N HIS A 17 -13.13 1.66 8.27
CA HIS A 17 -12.07 1.28 9.20
C HIS A 17 -12.23 -0.15 9.73
N GLU A 18 -13.47 -0.58 9.99
CA GLU A 18 -13.74 -1.96 10.42
C GLU A 18 -13.32 -2.99 9.35
N GLU A 19 -13.71 -2.78 8.09
CA GLU A 19 -13.32 -3.67 6.98
C GLU A 19 -11.80 -3.72 6.80
N SER A 20 -11.13 -2.57 6.86
CA SER A 20 -9.67 -2.52 6.73
C SER A 20 -8.96 -3.25 7.88
N THR A 21 -9.49 -3.16 9.10
CA THR A 21 -8.95 -3.84 10.28
C THR A 21 -9.14 -5.35 10.18
N GLN A 22 -10.32 -5.80 9.74
CA GLN A 22 -10.61 -7.22 9.50
C GLN A 22 -9.67 -7.80 8.43
N LEU A 23 -9.46 -7.07 7.33
CA LEU A 23 -8.57 -7.50 6.26
C LEU A 23 -7.10 -7.53 6.70
N ALA A 24 -6.61 -6.48 7.36
CA ALA A 24 -5.23 -6.44 7.86
C ALA A 24 -4.95 -7.59 8.84
N ASN A 25 -5.87 -7.86 9.76
CA ASN A 25 -5.74 -8.98 10.70
C ASN A 25 -5.77 -10.35 10.01
N LEU A 26 -6.63 -10.52 9.00
CA LEU A 26 -6.66 -11.75 8.20
C LEU A 26 -5.32 -11.97 7.49
N LEU A 27 -4.78 -10.95 6.83
CA LEU A 27 -3.49 -11.03 6.14
C LEU A 27 -2.33 -11.30 7.11
N CYS A 28 -2.35 -10.67 8.29
CA CYS A 28 -1.42 -10.95 9.37
C CYS A 28 -1.45 -12.42 9.79
N ALA A 29 -2.63 -13.00 9.98
CA ALA A 29 -2.78 -14.39 10.36
C ALA A 29 -2.32 -15.36 9.26
N LEU A 30 -2.65 -15.07 7.99
CA LEU A 30 -2.30 -15.91 6.85
C LEU A 30 -0.80 -15.94 6.58
N PHE A 31 -0.12 -14.81 6.74
CA PHE A 31 1.27 -14.64 6.35
C PHE A 31 2.24 -14.45 7.52
N ASN A 32 1.76 -14.65 8.76
CA ASN A 32 2.54 -14.46 9.99
C ASN A 32 3.19 -13.07 10.07
N LEU A 33 2.40 -12.02 9.81
CA LEU A 33 2.84 -10.62 9.85
C LEU A 33 2.35 -9.93 11.13
N THR A 34 3.04 -8.86 11.52
CA THR A 34 2.62 -8.02 12.66
C THR A 34 1.72 -6.87 12.17
N PRO A 35 0.56 -6.65 12.78
CA PRO A 35 -0.31 -5.54 12.41
C PRO A 35 0.31 -4.20 12.77
N ARG A 36 0.07 -3.18 11.96
CA ARG A 36 0.54 -1.80 12.21
C ARG A 36 -0.55 -0.80 11.88
N HIS A 37 -0.94 -0.01 12.89
CA HIS A 37 -1.91 1.07 12.70
C HIS A 37 -1.28 2.25 11.94
N GLY A 38 -2.02 2.76 10.96
CA GLY A 38 -1.56 3.80 10.05
C GLY A 38 -2.56 4.93 9.85
N GLY A 39 -3.29 5.37 10.88
CA GLY A 39 -4.15 6.56 10.86
C GLY A 39 -5.32 6.53 9.85
N LYS A 40 -5.02 6.62 8.56
CA LYS A 40 -5.96 6.47 7.43
C LYS A 40 -6.05 5.03 6.90
N SER A 41 -5.19 4.14 7.36
CA SER A 41 -5.13 2.74 6.92
C SER A 41 -4.67 1.84 8.06
N GLU A 42 -4.98 0.55 7.95
CA GLU A 42 -4.39 -0.53 8.73
C GLU A 42 -3.41 -1.30 7.88
N PHE A 43 -2.30 -1.75 8.46
CA PHE A 43 -1.27 -2.49 7.73
C PHE A 43 -1.13 -3.91 8.23
N ALA A 44 -0.94 -4.84 7.30
CA ALA A 44 -0.39 -6.15 7.59
C ALA A 44 1.10 -6.17 7.25
N GLY A 45 1.94 -6.01 8.28
CA GLY A 45 3.38 -5.83 8.12
C GLY A 45 3.72 -4.61 7.26
N ASN A 46 4.68 -4.78 6.35
CA ASN A 46 5.10 -3.74 5.41
C ASN A 46 4.45 -3.89 4.03
N TYR A 47 3.73 -4.98 3.77
CA TYR A 47 3.36 -5.37 2.40
C TYR A 47 1.95 -4.98 1.99
N PHE A 48 1.02 -4.93 2.94
CA PHE A 48 -0.38 -4.63 2.65
C PHE A 48 -0.83 -3.41 3.44
N GLU A 49 -1.33 -2.42 2.71
CA GLU A 49 -1.99 -1.23 3.25
C GLU A 49 -3.49 -1.35 2.99
N CYS A 50 -4.29 -1.59 4.03
CA CYS A 50 -5.74 -1.67 3.96
C CYS A 50 -6.32 -0.29 4.29
N MET A 51 -6.84 0.42 3.29
CA MET A 51 -7.34 1.80 3.44
C MET A 51 -8.69 1.82 4.17
N ASN A 52 -8.86 2.71 5.15
CA ASN A 52 -10.12 2.84 5.92
C ASN A 52 -11.31 3.30 5.06
N MET A 53 -11.06 3.83 3.87
CA MET A 53 -12.06 4.28 2.90
C MET A 53 -11.44 4.24 1.50
N PRO A 54 -12.24 4.20 0.41
CA PRO A 54 -11.68 4.17 -0.94
C PRO A 54 -10.84 5.41 -1.23
N PHE A 55 -9.64 5.19 -1.79
CA PHE A 55 -8.74 6.24 -2.25
C PHE A 55 -8.46 6.11 -3.76
N LEU A 56 -7.30 6.55 -4.25
CA LEU A 56 -6.91 6.47 -5.65
C LEU A 56 -7.02 5.04 -6.20
N GLY A 57 -7.50 4.92 -7.44
CA GLY A 57 -7.71 3.64 -8.13
C GLY A 57 -8.96 2.89 -7.67
N THR A 58 -9.53 2.07 -8.56
CA THR A 58 -10.75 1.29 -8.25
C THR A 58 -10.53 0.27 -7.13
N HIS A 59 -9.33 -0.32 -7.06
CA HIS A 59 -9.00 -1.40 -6.12
C HIS A 59 -7.92 -1.01 -5.10
N GLY A 60 -7.44 0.24 -5.13
CA GLY A 60 -6.29 0.73 -4.38
C GLY A 60 -5.10 1.03 -5.28
N HIS A 61 -3.88 0.87 -4.76
CA HIS A 61 -2.64 1.32 -5.39
C HIS A 61 -1.49 0.33 -5.23
N ILE A 62 -0.44 0.52 -6.02
CA ILE A 62 0.83 -0.19 -5.88
C ILE A 62 1.89 0.87 -5.59
N ALA A 63 2.54 0.77 -4.43
CA ALA A 63 3.61 1.68 -4.05
C ALA A 63 4.95 1.10 -4.51
N MET A 64 5.64 1.87 -5.36
CA MET A 64 6.99 1.55 -5.83
C MET A 64 7.95 2.61 -5.30
N GLN A 65 9.13 2.19 -4.84
CA GLN A 65 10.23 3.09 -4.48
C GLN A 65 11.32 3.10 -5.55
N THR A 66 12.08 4.18 -5.58
CA THR A 66 13.28 4.39 -6.41
C THR A 66 14.26 5.25 -5.60
N ASP A 67 15.54 5.21 -5.95
CA ASP A 67 16.58 6.03 -5.32
C ASP A 67 16.44 7.52 -5.65
N ASP A 68 15.89 7.85 -6.83
CA ASP A 68 15.72 9.22 -7.31
C ASP A 68 14.26 9.46 -7.73
N LEU A 69 13.51 10.13 -6.83
CA LEU A 69 12.11 10.44 -7.04
C LEU A 69 11.90 11.44 -8.19
N GLU A 70 12.75 12.48 -8.29
CA GLU A 70 12.59 13.52 -9.30
C GLU A 70 12.83 12.94 -10.70
N ALA A 71 13.88 12.13 -10.86
CA ALA A 71 14.16 11.43 -12.11
C ALA A 71 13.06 10.45 -12.49
N ALA A 72 12.47 9.73 -11.53
CA ALA A 72 11.35 8.82 -11.81
C ALA A 72 10.07 9.56 -12.19
N VAL A 73 9.78 10.70 -11.55
CA VAL A 73 8.65 11.56 -11.94
C VAL A 73 8.85 12.06 -13.37
N GLU A 74 10.05 12.47 -13.75
CA GLU A 74 10.35 12.89 -15.12
C GLU A 74 10.24 11.74 -16.13
N GLU A 75 10.73 10.54 -15.81
CA GLU A 75 10.59 9.36 -16.66
C GLU A 75 9.13 8.94 -16.91
N LEU A 76 8.27 9.12 -15.90
CA LEU A 76 6.86 8.72 -15.95
C LEU A 76 5.91 9.83 -16.42
N LYS A 77 6.41 11.05 -16.66
CA LYS A 77 5.62 12.10 -17.31
C LYS A 77 5.36 11.71 -18.77
N GLU A 78 4.09 11.76 -19.16
CA GLU A 78 3.67 11.73 -20.57
C GLU A 78 4.09 13.01 -21.31
#